data_AF-A0A430B0E1-F1
#
_entry.id   AF-A0A430B0E1-F1
#
_cell.length_a   1.000
_cell.length_b   1.000
_cell.length_c   1.000
_cell.angle_alpha   90.00
_cell.angle_beta   90.00
_cell.angle_gamma   90.00
#
_symmetry.space_group_name_H-M   'P 1'
#
loop_
_entity.id
_entity.type
_entity.pdbx_description
1 polymer ?
#
loop_
_entity_poly.entity_id
_entity_poly.type
_entity_poly.pdbx_seq_one_letter_code
_entity_poly.pdbx_strand_id
1 'polypeptide(L)'
;MIYRHPFALLELTADSYGLTGLRFITEETAKQQQAENDASLESPNQFIRQAITELDEYFDGQRTEFSVKLHIPQGTAFQQRVWQALQAIPYGETRTYQDIAEAAGSPDAVRAVGQANKQNPVAIIIPCHRVIGKNGKLTGYMGSGEQGILLKQKLLQHEAVTANKRQS
;
A
#
# COMPACT_ATOMS: atom_id res chain seq x y z
N MET A 1 -5.41 -4.87 14.29
CA MET A 1 -5.97 -6.18 13.87
C MET A 1 -4.97 -6.86 12.95
N ILE A 2 -4.69 -8.15 13.14
CA ILE A 2 -3.82 -8.91 12.24
C ILE A 2 -4.66 -9.63 11.20
N TYR A 3 -4.37 -9.38 9.93
CA TYR A 3 -4.93 -10.08 8.77
C TYR A 3 -3.90 -11.07 8.23
N ARG A 4 -4.32 -12.32 8.05
CA ARG A 4 -3.48 -13.43 7.59
C ARG A 4 -4.03 -13.97 6.28
N HIS A 5 -3.22 -13.91 5.23
CA HIS A 5 -3.53 -14.49 3.93
C HIS A 5 -2.28 -15.19 3.37
N PRO A 6 -2.38 -16.28 2.58
CA PRO A 6 -1.20 -16.91 1.95
C PRO A 6 -0.33 -15.94 1.15
N PHE A 7 -0.92 -14.86 0.65
CA PHE A 7 -0.20 -13.82 -0.08
C PHE A 7 0.57 -12.85 0.84
N ALA A 8 -0.01 -12.49 1.99
CA ALA A 8 0.44 -11.37 2.82
C ALA A 8 0.05 -11.53 4.30
N LEU A 9 0.92 -11.02 5.17
CA LEU A 9 0.65 -10.82 6.59
C LEU A 9 0.59 -9.33 6.86
N LEU A 10 -0.59 -8.85 7.28
CA LEU A 10 -0.87 -7.41 7.40
C LEU A 10 -1.36 -7.06 8.80
N GLU A 11 -1.01 -5.87 9.24
CA GLU A 11 -1.65 -5.19 10.35
C GLU A 11 -2.56 -4.09 9.81
N LEU A 12 -3.80 -4.09 10.29
CA LEU A 12 -4.82 -3.09 9.98
C LEU A 12 -5.19 -2.30 11.24
N THR A 13 -5.31 -0.98 11.08
CA THR A 13 -5.79 -0.04 12.11
C THR A 13 -6.89 0.84 11.54
N ALA A 14 -7.87 1.20 12.37
CA ALA A 14 -8.99 2.06 11.99
C ALA A 14 -9.46 2.87 13.19
N ASP A 15 -10.10 4.00 12.91
CA ASP A 15 -10.84 4.80 13.89
C ASP A 15 -12.34 4.88 13.53
N SER A 16 -13.10 5.76 14.18
CA SER A 16 -14.53 5.93 13.91
C SER A 16 -14.84 6.54 12.54
N TYR A 17 -13.85 7.05 11.80
CA TYR A 17 -14.02 7.75 10.53
C TYR A 17 -13.52 6.96 9.32
N GLY A 18 -12.60 6.01 9.49
CA GLY A 18 -12.10 5.16 8.41
C GLY A 18 -10.94 4.25 8.79
N LEU A 19 -10.43 3.53 7.79
CA LEU A 19 -9.17 2.80 7.87
C LEU A 19 -8.01 3.81 7.94
N THR A 20 -7.17 3.69 8.96
CA THR A 20 -6.07 4.63 9.24
C THR A 20 -4.71 4.04 8.89
N GLY A 21 -4.61 2.70 8.82
CA GLY A 21 -3.36 2.02 8.53
C GLY A 21 -3.55 0.62 7.98
N LEU A 22 -2.66 0.26 7.05
CA LEU A 22 -2.49 -1.08 6.49
C LEU A 22 -1.01 -1.28 6.19
N ARG A 23 -0.36 -2.18 6.94
CA ARG A 23 1.10 -2.36 6.89
C ARG A 23 1.45 -3.84 6.80
N PHE A 24 2.46 -4.16 6.01
CA PHE A 24 3.07 -5.49 6.05
C PHE A 24 3.86 -5.64 7.34
N ILE A 25 3.68 -6.78 8.00
CA ILE A 25 4.39 -7.12 9.23
C ILE A 25 5.04 -8.50 9.11
N THR A 26 5.96 -8.81 10.03
CA THR A 26 6.57 -10.14 10.12
C THR A 26 5.80 -11.03 11.10
N GLU A 27 6.03 -12.35 11.02
CA GLU A 27 5.47 -13.28 12.02
C GLU A 27 5.95 -12.97 13.44
N GLU A 28 7.16 -12.42 13.59
CA GLU A 28 7.67 -11.98 14.88
C GLU A 28 6.83 -10.82 15.44
N THR A 29 6.58 -9.79 14.62
CA THR A 29 5.72 -8.66 15.00
C THR A 29 4.30 -9.13 15.32
N ALA A 30 3.74 -10.06 14.53
CA ALA A 30 2.40 -10.59 14.77
C ALA A 30 2.31 -11.33 16.13
N LYS A 31 3.33 -12.13 16.48
CA LYS A 31 3.38 -12.84 17.77
C LYS A 31 3.50 -11.89 18.96
N GLN A 32 4.32 -10.84 18.85
CA GLN A 32 4.46 -9.81 19.88
C GLN A 32 3.12 -9.11 20.14
N GLN A 33 2.42 -8.70 19.08
CA GLN A 33 1.12 -8.05 19.20
C GLN A 33 0.00 -8.97 19.68
N GLN A 34 0.08 -10.28 19.40
CA GLN A 34 -0.86 -11.25 19.96
C GLN A 34 -0.68 -11.43 21.47
N ALA A 35 0.55 -11.38 21.97
CA ALA A 35 0.82 -11.44 23.40
C ALA A 35 0.34 -10.18 24.16
N GLU A 36 0.24 -9.04 23.47
CA GLU A 36 -0.23 -7.77 24.04
C GLU A 36 -1.76 -7.59 23.97
N ASN A 37 -2.46 -8.29 23.08
CA ASN A 37 -3.89 -8.09 22.79
C ASN A 37 -4.84 -9.12 23.44
N ASP A 38 -4.39 -9.90 24.43
CA ASP A 38 -5.21 -10.90 25.13
C ASP A 38 -6.30 -10.28 26.05
N ALA A 39 -6.61 -8.98 25.88
CA ALA A 39 -7.56 -8.23 26.68
C ALA A 39 -8.32 -7.16 25.86
N SER A 40 -9.15 -7.56 24.90
CA SER A 40 -10.38 -6.82 24.54
C SER A 40 -11.22 -7.57 23.51
N LEU A 41 -12.40 -8.05 23.94
CA LEU A 41 -13.42 -8.69 23.11
C LEU A 41 -14.30 -7.65 22.38
N GLU A 42 -13.69 -6.65 21.72
CA GLU A 42 -14.48 -5.75 20.87
C GLU A 42 -14.67 -6.34 19.47
N SER A 43 -15.92 -6.29 19.00
CA SER A 43 -16.22 -6.62 17.60
C SER A 43 -15.39 -5.72 16.69
N PRO A 44 -14.69 -6.24 15.66
CA PRO A 44 -13.77 -5.45 14.85
C PRO A 44 -14.45 -4.19 14.29
N ASN A 45 -13.75 -3.06 14.21
CA ASN A 45 -14.29 -1.86 13.58
C ASN A 45 -14.87 -2.17 12.18
N GLN A 46 -15.98 -1.54 11.79
CA GLN A 46 -16.64 -1.81 10.50
C GLN A 46 -15.70 -1.65 9.29
N PHE A 47 -14.78 -0.68 9.34
CA PHE A 47 -13.81 -0.45 8.29
C PHE A 47 -12.75 -1.56 8.23
N ILE A 48 -12.42 -2.17 9.37
CA ILE A 48 -11.55 -3.36 9.42
C ILE A 48 -12.26 -4.54 8.78
N ARG A 49 -13.53 -4.79 9.11
CA ARG A 49 -14.30 -5.89 8.49
C ARG A 49 -14.39 -5.72 6.97
N GLN A 50 -14.74 -4.52 6.52
CA GLN A 50 -14.80 -4.22 5.08
C GLN A 50 -13.43 -4.40 4.43
N ALA A 51 -12.35 -3.85 5.01
CA ALA A 51 -11.00 -4.00 4.47
C ALA A 51 -10.58 -5.47 4.36
N ILE A 52 -10.92 -6.32 5.34
CA ILE A 52 -10.63 -7.76 5.28
C ILE A 52 -11.33 -8.40 4.06
N THR A 53 -12.64 -8.19 3.91
CA THR A 53 -13.40 -8.72 2.76
C THR A 53 -12.83 -8.24 1.42
N GLU A 54 -12.53 -6.94 1.30
CA GLU A 54 -11.97 -6.40 0.06
C GLU A 54 -10.54 -6.91 -0.21
N LEU A 55 -9.74 -7.16 0.83
CA LEU A 55 -8.41 -7.75 0.69
C LEU A 55 -8.47 -9.21 0.25
N ASP A 56 -9.37 -10.02 0.81
CA ASP A 56 -9.61 -11.40 0.38
C ASP A 56 -9.97 -11.40 -1.12
N GLU A 57 -10.98 -10.62 -1.52
CA GLU A 57 -11.39 -10.49 -2.93
C GLU A 57 -10.25 -9.99 -3.84
N TYR A 58 -9.44 -9.05 -3.37
CA TYR A 58 -8.30 -8.54 -4.14
C TYR A 58 -7.25 -9.63 -4.35
N PHE A 59 -6.88 -10.37 -3.29
CA PHE A 59 -5.86 -11.43 -3.39
C PHE A 59 -6.37 -12.68 -4.12
N ASP A 60 -7.68 -12.91 -4.17
CA ASP A 60 -8.34 -13.94 -4.98
C ASP A 60 -8.59 -13.50 -6.44
N GLY A 61 -8.18 -12.28 -6.80
CA GLY A 61 -8.31 -11.74 -8.15
C GLY A 61 -9.75 -11.36 -8.56
N GLN A 62 -10.67 -11.26 -7.59
CA GLN A 62 -12.08 -10.90 -7.80
C GLN A 62 -12.33 -9.39 -7.69
N ARG A 63 -11.35 -8.62 -7.18
CA ARG A 63 -11.45 -7.16 -7.00
C ARG A 63 -10.24 -6.42 -7.55
N THR A 64 -10.53 -5.33 -8.25
CA THR A 64 -9.52 -4.39 -8.77
C THR A 64 -9.55 -3.02 -8.10
N GLU A 65 -10.64 -2.68 -7.39
CA GLU A 65 -10.85 -1.38 -6.74
C GLU A 65 -11.31 -1.54 -5.29
N PHE A 66 -10.77 -0.74 -4.39
CA PHE A 66 -11.16 -0.72 -2.98
C PHE A 66 -12.20 0.37 -2.73
N SER A 67 -13.20 0.06 -1.90
CA SER A 67 -14.26 0.99 -1.50
C SER A 67 -14.27 1.31 -0.01
N VAL A 68 -13.42 0.64 0.77
CA VAL A 68 -13.26 0.96 2.19
C VAL A 68 -12.83 2.41 2.38
N LYS A 69 -13.53 3.12 3.27
CA LYS A 69 -13.25 4.52 3.56
C LYS A 69 -11.91 4.67 4.28
N LEU A 70 -11.03 5.50 3.73
CA LEU A 70 -9.77 5.87 4.37
C LEU A 70 -9.93 7.12 5.23
N HIS A 71 -9.29 7.14 6.39
CA HIS A 71 -9.13 8.33 7.20
C HIS A 71 -7.67 8.49 7.58
N ILE A 72 -6.97 9.41 6.92
CA ILE A 72 -5.52 9.61 7.10
C ILE A 72 -5.32 11.06 7.55
N PRO A 73 -5.56 11.36 8.85
CA PRO A 73 -5.45 12.73 9.36
C PRO A 73 -3.99 13.20 9.46
N GLN A 74 -3.04 12.28 9.46
CA GLN A 74 -1.61 12.56 9.56
C GLN A 74 -0.98 12.78 8.20
N GLY A 75 0.10 13.56 8.16
CA GLY A 75 0.88 13.83 6.96
C GLY A 75 0.75 15.26 6.45
N THR A 76 1.78 15.73 5.77
CA THR A 76 1.84 17.09 5.22
C THR A 76 0.90 17.23 4.03
N ALA A 77 0.52 18.48 3.70
CA ALA A 77 -0.28 18.75 2.51
C ALA A 77 0.35 18.22 1.21
N PHE A 78 1.69 18.13 1.15
CA PHE A 78 2.37 17.50 0.02
C PHE A 78 2.20 15.98 0.01
N GLN A 79 2.36 15.31 1.16
CA GLN A 79 2.14 13.87 1.26
C GLN A 79 0.71 13.49 0.88
N GLN A 80 -0.29 14.25 1.37
CA GLN A 80 -1.70 14.03 1.05
C GLN A 80 -1.97 14.12 -0.46
N ARG A 81 -1.44 15.15 -1.15
CA ARG A 81 -1.54 15.25 -2.62
C ARG A 81 -0.88 14.08 -3.34
N VAL A 82 0.29 13.63 -2.87
CA VAL A 82 0.96 12.45 -3.43
C VAL A 82 0.09 11.21 -3.24
N TRP A 83 -0.40 10.93 -2.04
CA TRP A 83 -1.24 9.76 -1.76
C TRP A 83 -2.56 9.77 -2.52
N GLN A 84 -3.14 10.96 -2.77
CA GLN A 84 -4.28 11.12 -3.66
C GLN A 84 -3.91 10.77 -5.11
N ALA A 85 -2.77 11.25 -5.62
CA ALA A 85 -2.28 10.91 -6.96
C ALA A 85 -1.97 9.41 -7.11
N LEU A 86 -1.49 8.75 -6.04
CA LEU A 86 -1.28 7.30 -6.03
C LEU A 86 -2.59 6.53 -6.19
N GLN A 87 -3.64 6.93 -5.49
CA GLN A 87 -4.96 6.27 -5.58
C GLN A 87 -5.58 6.37 -6.98
N ALA A 88 -5.19 7.37 -7.77
CA ALA A 88 -5.64 7.51 -9.15
C ALA A 88 -4.95 6.55 -10.14
N ILE A 89 -3.95 5.76 -9.71
CA ILE A 89 -3.30 4.76 -10.58
C ILE A 89 -4.19 3.51 -10.68
N PRO A 90 -4.72 3.15 -11.86
CA PRO A 90 -5.59 1.97 -12.01
C PRO A 90 -4.89 0.66 -11.67
N TYR A 91 -5.67 -0.37 -11.36
CA TYR A 91 -5.18 -1.75 -11.25
C TYR A 91 -4.55 -2.19 -12.57
N GLY A 92 -3.41 -2.88 -12.51
CA GLY A 92 -2.72 -3.35 -13.71
C GLY A 92 -1.95 -2.26 -14.45
N GLU A 93 -1.88 -1.04 -13.92
CA GLU A 93 -1.11 0.06 -14.49
C GLU A 93 0.03 0.50 -13.57
N THR A 94 1.02 1.16 -14.18
CA THR A 94 2.11 1.82 -13.44
C THR A 94 2.25 3.27 -13.84
N ARG A 95 2.85 4.05 -12.95
CA ARG A 95 3.26 5.44 -13.21
C ARG A 95 4.71 5.63 -12.79
N THR A 96 5.39 6.58 -13.39
CA THR A 96 6.73 6.96 -12.95
C THR A 96 6.65 7.92 -11.77
N TYR A 97 7.74 8.03 -10.99
CA TYR A 97 7.84 9.08 -9.96
C TYR A 97 7.67 10.51 -10.53
N GLN A 98 7.96 10.72 -11.82
CA GLN A 98 7.72 12.00 -12.49
C GLN A 98 6.23 12.24 -12.71
N ASP A 99 5.50 11.24 -13.22
CA ASP A 99 4.06 11.34 -13.46
C ASP A 99 3.32 11.69 -12.16
N ILE A 100 3.76 11.10 -11.03
CA ILE A 100 3.19 11.41 -9.71
C ILE A 100 3.58 12.81 -9.23
N ALA A 101 4.80 13.28 -9.52
CA ALA A 101 5.20 14.65 -9.20
C ALA A 101 4.36 15.69 -9.96
N GLU A 102 4.06 15.41 -11.23
CA GLU A 102 3.18 16.23 -12.07
C GLU A 102 1.74 16.20 -11.57
N ALA A 103 1.18 15.01 -11.32
CA ALA A 103 -0.18 14.85 -10.81
C ALA A 103 -0.36 15.46 -9.41
N ALA A 104 0.69 15.45 -8.58
CA ALA A 104 0.68 16.12 -7.29
C ALA A 104 0.83 17.65 -7.41
N GLY A 105 1.08 18.22 -8.59
CA GLY A 105 1.26 19.66 -8.79
C GLY A 105 2.63 20.17 -8.32
N SER A 106 3.67 19.35 -8.38
CA SER A 106 5.04 19.72 -8.02
C SER A 106 6.06 18.97 -8.90
N PRO A 107 6.15 19.30 -10.21
CA PRO A 107 6.91 18.53 -11.20
C PRO A 107 8.40 18.33 -10.86
N ASP A 108 9.02 19.27 -10.15
CA ASP A 108 10.43 19.21 -9.74
C ASP A 108 10.67 18.38 -8.46
N ALA A 109 9.61 17.90 -7.81
CA ALA A 109 9.66 17.28 -6.48
C ALA A 109 9.79 15.74 -6.49
N VAL A 110 10.35 15.15 -7.56
CA VAL A 110 10.46 13.68 -7.75
C VAL A 110 11.08 12.96 -6.54
N ARG A 111 12.14 13.53 -5.96
CA ARG A 111 12.79 12.93 -4.77
C ARG A 111 11.86 12.96 -3.55
N ALA A 112 11.10 14.05 -3.37
CA ALA A 112 10.14 14.18 -2.28
C ALA A 112 8.95 13.24 -2.48
N VAL A 113 8.48 13.04 -3.71
CA VAL A 113 7.48 12.01 -4.05
C VAL A 113 7.98 10.64 -3.63
N GLY A 114 9.24 10.30 -3.91
CA GLY A 114 9.84 9.05 -3.47
C GLY A 114 9.79 8.83 -1.95
N GLN A 115 9.94 9.88 -1.15
CA GLN A 115 9.82 9.81 0.31
C GLN A 115 8.35 9.66 0.74
N ALA A 116 7.45 10.46 0.17
CA ALA A 116 6.01 10.38 0.46
C ALA A 116 5.43 9.00 0.09
N ASN A 117 5.88 8.40 -1.01
CA ASN A 117 5.51 7.05 -1.44
C ASN A 117 5.93 5.97 -0.43
N LYS A 118 7.09 6.13 0.22
CA LYS A 118 7.56 5.21 1.29
C LYS A 118 6.78 5.37 2.59
N GLN A 119 6.24 6.56 2.83
CA GLN A 119 5.48 6.92 4.03
C GLN A 119 3.97 6.68 3.88
N ASN A 120 3.56 5.96 2.84
CA ASN A 120 2.17 5.56 2.66
C ASN A 120 1.68 4.75 3.88
N PRO A 121 0.66 5.23 4.62
CA PRO A 121 0.16 4.55 5.81
C PRO A 121 -0.77 3.38 5.49
N VAL A 122 -1.36 3.32 4.29
CA VAL A 122 -2.34 2.30 3.90
C VAL A 122 -1.87 1.60 2.63
N ALA A 123 -0.92 0.67 2.78
CA ALA A 123 -0.37 -0.09 1.66
C ALA A 123 -1.47 -0.87 0.91
N ILE A 124 -1.19 -1.28 -0.33
CA ILE A 124 -2.11 -1.95 -1.26
C ILE A 124 -3.27 -1.05 -1.71
N ILE A 125 -4.08 -0.54 -0.77
CA ILE A 125 -5.23 0.32 -1.04
C ILE A 125 -4.79 1.67 -1.60
N ILE A 126 -3.80 2.32 -0.97
CA ILE A 126 -3.02 3.37 -1.64
C ILE A 126 -1.87 2.64 -2.37
N PRO A 127 -1.89 2.56 -3.72
CA PRO A 127 -1.09 1.59 -4.44
C PRO A 127 0.33 2.11 -4.71
N CYS A 128 1.09 2.35 -3.64
CA CYS A 128 2.47 2.84 -3.72
C CYS A 128 3.45 1.85 -4.41
N HIS A 129 3.04 0.60 -4.63
CA HIS A 129 3.77 -0.40 -5.42
C HIS A 129 3.67 -0.16 -6.92
N ARG A 130 2.65 0.57 -7.41
CA ARG A 130 2.45 0.88 -8.83
C ARG A 130 3.35 2.00 -9.35
N VAL A 131 4.16 2.64 -8.50
CA VAL A 131 5.11 3.68 -8.92
C VAL A 131 6.51 3.12 -9.17
N ILE A 132 7.06 3.36 -10.36
CA ILE A 132 8.36 2.80 -10.79
C ILE A 132 9.34 3.88 -11.28
N GLY A 133 10.62 3.57 -11.39
CA GLY A 133 11.60 4.48 -12.00
C GLY A 133 11.42 4.60 -13.52
N LYS A 134 11.85 5.72 -14.12
CA LYS A 134 11.73 5.99 -15.57
C LYS A 134 12.31 4.89 -16.50
N ASN A 135 13.22 4.05 -16.01
CA ASN A 135 13.80 2.93 -16.76
C ASN A 135 13.12 1.58 -16.51
N GLY A 136 11.93 1.57 -15.92
CA GLY A 136 11.26 0.34 -15.46
C GLY A 136 11.92 -0.29 -14.22
N LYS A 137 12.96 0.35 -13.67
CA LYS A 137 13.68 -0.16 -12.50
C LYS A 137 12.78 -0.06 -11.28
N LEU A 138 12.58 -1.19 -10.61
CA LEU A 138 11.95 -1.23 -9.31
C LEU A 138 12.94 -0.68 -8.28
N THR A 139 12.58 0.44 -7.68
CA THR A 139 13.28 1.06 -6.57
C THR A 139 12.44 0.95 -5.31
N GLY A 140 13.14 1.02 -4.17
CA GLY A 140 12.69 0.64 -2.84
C GLY A 140 11.20 0.81 -2.52
N TYR A 141 10.67 -0.20 -1.84
CA TYR A 141 9.33 -0.31 -1.31
C TYR A 141 9.43 -0.56 0.19
N MET A 142 8.64 0.13 1.02
CA MET A 142 8.53 -0.07 2.48
C MET A 142 9.84 -0.51 3.18
N GLY A 143 10.87 0.34 3.19
CA GLY A 143 12.13 0.06 3.91
C GLY A 143 13.36 -0.26 3.05
N SER A 144 13.26 -0.24 1.71
CA SER A 144 14.40 -0.25 0.77
C SER A 144 15.36 -1.45 0.81
N GLY A 145 15.00 -2.54 1.51
CA GLY A 145 15.70 -3.83 1.42
C GLY A 145 15.23 -4.68 0.24
N GLU A 146 15.96 -5.77 -0.04
CA GLU A 146 15.64 -6.77 -1.07
C GLU A 146 14.21 -7.31 -0.91
N GLN A 147 13.79 -7.57 0.33
CA GLN A 147 12.44 -8.05 0.66
C GLN A 147 11.34 -7.09 0.21
N GLY A 148 11.55 -5.78 0.35
CA GLY A 148 10.59 -4.77 -0.12
C GLY A 148 10.45 -4.80 -1.64
N ILE A 149 11.58 -4.96 -2.36
CA ILE A 149 11.56 -5.08 -3.83
C ILE A 149 10.83 -6.34 -4.26
N LEU A 150 11.10 -7.48 -3.62
CA LEU A 150 10.40 -8.75 -3.88
C LEU A 150 8.90 -8.63 -3.65
N LEU A 151 8.49 -7.97 -2.56
CA LEU A 151 7.07 -7.74 -2.28
C LEU A 151 6.41 -6.86 -3.35
N LYS A 152 7.08 -5.77 -3.76
CA LYS A 152 6.60 -4.92 -4.86
C LYS A 152 6.48 -5.71 -6.17
N GLN A 153 7.45 -6.57 -6.49
CA GLN A 153 7.38 -7.45 -7.66
C GLN A 153 6.18 -8.41 -7.57
N LYS A 154 5.98 -9.04 -6.41
CA LYS A 154 4.88 -9.97 -6.17
C LYS A 154 3.52 -9.29 -6.37
N LEU A 155 3.34 -8.08 -5.83
CA LEU A 155 2.12 -7.29 -6.00
C LEU A 155 1.90 -6.87 -7.46
N LEU A 156 2.95 -6.41 -8.15
CA LEU A 156 2.84 -6.08 -9.57
C LEU A 156 2.49 -7.30 -10.43
N GLN A 157 3.08 -8.46 -10.15
CA GLN A 157 2.76 -9.72 -10.82
C GLN A 157 1.32 -10.16 -10.56
N HIS A 158 0.85 -10.02 -9.32
CA HIS A 158 -0.55 -10.27 -8.94
C HIS A 158 -1.52 -9.43 -9.77
N GLU A 159 -1.16 -8.17 -10.01
CA GLU A 159 -1.94 -7.26 -10.84
C GLU A 159 -1.72 -7.42 -12.36
N ALA A 160 -1.09 -8.52 -12.79
CA ALA A 160 -0.71 -8.79 -14.17
C ALA A 160 0.13 -7.68 -14.83
N VAL A 161 0.84 -6.88 -14.03
CA VAL A 161 1.77 -5.87 -14.52
C VAL A 161 3.10 -6.53 -14.89
N THR A 162 3.36 -6.62 -16.18
CA THR A 162 4.68 -7.04 -16.67
C THR A 162 5.67 -5.89 -16.52
N ALA A 163 6.59 -5.94 -15.55
CA ALA A 163 7.75 -5.07 -15.56
C ALA A 163 8.54 -5.39 -16.83
N ASN A 164 8.59 -4.46 -17.80
CA ASN A 164 9.28 -4.65 -19.07
C ASN A 164 10.74 -5.09 -18.80
N LYS A 165 11.02 -6.39 -19.01
CA LYS A 165 12.38 -6.88 -19.23
C LYS A 165 12.82 -6.26 -20.54
N ARG A 166 13.55 -5.15 -20.51
CA ARG A 166 14.28 -4.70 -21.69
C ARG A 166 15.25 -5.82 -22.05
N GLN A 167 14.99 -6.47 -23.17
CA GLN A 167 16.02 -7.17 -23.93
C GLN A 167 17.09 -6.12 -24.30
N SER A 168 18.31 -6.37 -23.84
CA SER A 168 19.55 -5.92 -24.47
C SER A 168 20.62 -6.91 -24.06
#